data_AF-A0A653NIA4-F1
#
_entry.id   AF-A0A653NIA4-F1
#
_cell.length_a   1.000
_cell.length_b   1.000
_cell.length_c   1.000
_cell.angle_alpha   90.00
_cell.angle_beta   90.00
_cell.angle_gamma   90.00
#
_symmetry.space_group_name_H-M   'P 1'
#
loop_
_entity.id
_entity.type
_entity.pdbx_description
1 polymer ?
#
loop_
_entity_poly.entity_id
_entity_poly.type
_entity_poly.pdbx_seq_one_letter_code
_entity_poly.pdbx_strand_id
1 'polypeptide(L)'
;MATTRCTPRRTGVLGALVASLVLTAACSDGGGRAQTGPDAEGGPGSGGRAGARAAEAAGTTVTLAFAGDVHFEQALGDLVQQPGSDLGEVSRPLRAADVAVVNLESALASRDTPTDKELEDPDQRYWFRSDPAALGVLARSGVDVVPLANNHGADHGLAGLRASLTAAADRARPAVVGIGRDAEQAYRPYRVDVRGTGVAVLAADASPRESRDPVWAAGEGGPGIAAARPGDAGRLLDAVRRAARTDDVVAVYLHWGEEERQTPTTAQRGLAERLARAGADVVVGSHAHVLLGAGMLDDTYVGYGLGNFTWYHGRKSETGVLTVELRDGVVVGDRWSPARIPPEGGVPRLLTGRERDEAQVWWRDLRRGTGLAPTDGTTPERLPAYRARVAPIGEALGRRMTGASHDPATCPLPLDRLRVLSVPHVGFDGQPRTGRMVVRASLARDVVQVFERLYDARWPLRRMRLVDAYGGDDDRSMADDNSSGYNCRRVAGSDTLSAHAFGRAIDVNPVENPYLTTGGVLPPAGARFADLDRTSDAQPPAGVVHADDVVVRAFAEVGWEWGGTFSEPDYQHFYRP
;
A
#
# COMPACT_ATOMS: atom_id res chain seq x y z
N MET A 1 14.77 -67.00 36.51
CA MET A 1 14.66 -67.44 37.93
C MET A 1 14.97 -66.24 38.82
N ALA A 2 14.24 -66.08 39.94
CA ALA A 2 14.41 -65.10 41.05
C ALA A 2 14.69 -63.61 40.68
N THR A 3 13.85 -62.60 40.92
CA THR A 3 13.10 -62.10 42.11
C THR A 3 13.94 -61.74 43.34
N THR A 4 13.98 -60.44 43.71
CA THR A 4 13.47 -59.79 44.96
C THR A 4 14.11 -58.38 45.11
N ARG A 5 13.59 -57.35 45.83
CA ARG A 5 12.40 -57.18 46.71
C ARG A 5 11.97 -55.69 46.81
N CYS A 6 10.86 -55.40 47.48
CA CYS A 6 10.23 -54.07 47.64
C CYS A 6 10.30 -53.46 49.07
N THR A 7 10.39 -52.11 49.13
CA THR A 7 9.65 -51.14 50.02
C THR A 7 9.77 -51.26 51.56
N PRO A 8 9.06 -50.46 52.43
CA PRO A 8 8.47 -49.09 52.33
C PRO A 8 8.75 -48.15 53.57
N ARG A 9 8.31 -46.88 53.50
CA ARG A 9 7.50 -46.12 54.52
C ARG A 9 7.25 -44.67 54.00
N ARG A 10 6.02 -44.10 53.88
CA ARG A 10 4.93 -43.79 54.86
C ARG A 10 5.41 -42.92 56.02
N THR A 11 4.83 -41.80 56.45
CA THR A 11 3.49 -41.13 56.35
C THR A 11 3.67 -39.67 56.88
N GLY A 12 2.82 -38.65 56.76
CA GLY A 12 1.44 -38.39 56.26
C GLY A 12 1.20 -36.84 56.26
N VAL A 13 0.18 -36.24 55.61
CA VAL A 13 -1.26 -36.14 56.04
C VAL A 13 -1.40 -35.25 57.31
N LEU A 14 -2.21 -34.17 57.41
CA LEU A 14 -3.35 -33.63 56.62
C LEU A 14 -3.59 -32.11 56.90
N GLY A 15 -4.32 -31.41 56.01
CA GLY A 15 -5.40 -30.44 56.35
C GLY A 15 -5.01 -28.94 56.47
N ALA A 16 -5.59 -27.93 55.79
CA ALA A 16 -6.85 -27.64 55.06
C ALA A 16 -7.86 -26.73 55.81
N LEU A 17 -8.59 -25.90 55.04
CA LEU A 17 -9.64 -24.91 55.38
C LEU A 17 -9.10 -23.57 55.97
N VAL A 18 -9.21 -22.40 55.30
CA VAL A 18 -10.37 -21.65 54.72
C VAL A 18 -11.18 -20.88 55.77
N ALA A 19 -11.12 -19.55 55.72
CA ALA A 19 -12.22 -18.64 56.03
C ALA A 19 -11.95 -17.24 55.43
N SER A 20 -12.92 -16.69 54.71
CA SER A 20 -12.91 -15.28 54.25
C SER A 20 -13.52 -14.37 55.33
N LEU A 21 -13.06 -13.13 55.44
CA LEU A 21 -13.84 -12.08 56.10
C LEU A 21 -13.58 -10.71 55.45
N VAL A 22 -14.67 -10.01 55.15
CA VAL A 22 -14.70 -8.60 54.74
C VAL A 22 -15.19 -7.79 55.92
N LEU A 23 -14.59 -6.63 56.19
CA LEU A 23 -15.24 -5.51 56.88
C LEU A 23 -14.47 -4.19 56.66
N THR A 24 -15.12 -3.08 56.98
CA THR A 24 -14.96 -1.76 56.34
C THR A 24 -14.46 -0.64 57.25
N ALA A 25 -14.09 0.50 56.63
CA ALA A 25 -14.05 1.87 57.19
C ALA A 25 -12.90 2.19 58.19
N ALA A 26 -12.51 3.45 58.45
CA ALA A 26 -12.53 4.74 57.70
C ALA A 26 -11.75 5.80 58.53
N CYS A 27 -11.48 7.00 57.96
CA CYS A 27 -11.00 8.22 58.64
C CYS A 27 -9.55 8.15 59.22
N SER A 28 -8.79 9.23 59.50
CA SER A 28 -8.78 10.69 59.23
C SER A 28 -7.45 11.27 59.80
N ASP A 29 -6.90 12.44 59.50
CA ASP A 29 -7.29 13.61 58.70
C ASP A 29 -6.03 14.43 58.25
N GLY A 30 -6.21 15.62 57.65
CA GLY A 30 -5.18 16.67 57.54
C GLY A 30 -4.84 17.11 56.10
N GLY A 31 -5.01 18.36 55.67
CA GLY A 31 -5.49 19.55 56.37
C GLY A 31 -4.76 20.81 55.90
N GLY A 32 -5.22 21.43 54.80
CA GLY A 32 -4.60 22.64 54.24
C GLY A 32 -5.57 23.46 53.38
N ARG A 33 -6.10 24.55 53.94
CA ARG A 33 -7.05 25.47 53.27
C ARG A 33 -6.34 26.67 52.64
N ALA A 34 -6.79 27.09 51.45
CA ALA A 34 -7.03 28.50 51.13
C ALA A 34 -7.94 28.67 49.88
N GLN A 35 -9.18 29.15 50.14
CA GLN A 35 -9.87 30.27 49.47
C GLN A 35 -9.96 30.29 47.92
N THR A 36 -11.08 29.94 47.27
CA THR A 36 -12.42 30.61 47.15
C THR A 36 -12.54 31.68 46.04
N GLY A 37 -13.36 31.39 45.02
CA GLY A 37 -13.88 32.31 43.99
C GLY A 37 -14.76 31.53 42.99
N PRO A 38 -15.90 32.05 42.49
CA PRO A 38 -17.11 31.21 42.41
C PRO A 38 -17.65 30.84 41.01
N ASP A 39 -18.36 29.72 41.00
CA ASP A 39 -19.63 29.39 40.33
C ASP A 39 -19.91 29.72 38.85
N ALA A 40 -20.15 28.65 38.08
CA ALA A 40 -21.33 28.55 37.21
C ALA A 40 -21.77 27.07 37.09
N GLU A 41 -23.04 26.77 37.35
CA GLU A 41 -23.60 25.42 37.39
C GLU A 41 -23.93 24.86 35.99
N GLY A 42 -23.96 23.52 35.86
CA GLY A 42 -24.48 22.81 34.68
C GLY A 42 -24.38 21.28 34.84
N GLY A 43 -25.51 20.62 35.16
CA GLY A 43 -25.54 19.19 35.55
C GLY A 43 -25.28 18.17 34.42
N PRO A 44 -25.06 16.89 34.76
CA PRO A 44 -24.54 15.88 33.83
C PRO A 44 -25.61 15.23 32.94
N GLY A 45 -25.56 15.50 31.64
CA GLY A 45 -26.37 14.82 30.63
C GLY A 45 -25.68 13.61 30.00
N SER A 46 -26.06 12.38 30.43
CA SER A 46 -26.15 11.11 29.68
C SER A 46 -25.13 10.65 28.61
N GLY A 47 -23.99 11.34 28.38
CA GLY A 47 -23.09 11.06 27.24
C GLY A 47 -22.31 9.74 27.29
N GLY A 48 -22.19 9.11 28.46
CA GLY A 48 -21.25 7.99 28.70
C GLY A 48 -21.49 6.71 27.89
N ARG A 49 -22.71 6.45 27.41
CA ARG A 49 -23.01 5.26 26.57
C ARG A 49 -22.90 5.49 25.06
N ALA A 50 -23.05 6.73 24.60
CA ALA A 50 -22.88 7.07 23.18
C ALA A 50 -21.39 7.14 22.81
N GLY A 51 -20.56 7.75 23.67
CA GLY A 51 -19.11 7.82 23.46
C GLY A 51 -18.43 6.45 23.44
N ALA A 52 -18.90 5.50 24.27
CA ALA A 52 -18.36 4.14 24.30
C ALA A 52 -18.61 3.36 22.98
N ARG A 53 -19.80 3.52 22.36
CA ARG A 53 -20.12 2.88 21.07
C ARG A 53 -19.47 3.58 19.87
N ALA A 54 -19.25 4.89 19.94
CA ALA A 54 -18.58 5.63 18.86
C ALA A 54 -17.07 5.33 18.77
N ALA A 55 -16.44 4.92 19.88
CA ALA A 55 -15.03 4.50 19.90
C ALA A 55 -14.80 3.07 19.36
N GLU A 56 -15.87 2.27 19.20
CA GLU A 56 -15.84 0.86 18.79
C GLU A 56 -16.01 0.69 17.26
N ALA A 57 -16.14 1.79 16.51
CA ALA A 57 -16.40 1.82 15.07
C ALA A 57 -15.27 2.47 14.23
N ALA A 58 -14.09 2.66 14.82
CA ALA A 58 -12.88 2.98 14.07
C ALA A 58 -12.16 1.66 13.73
N GLY A 59 -12.08 1.35 12.43
CA GLY A 59 -11.48 0.11 11.92
C GLY A 59 -10.05 -0.13 12.44
N THR A 60 -9.68 -1.40 12.57
CA THR A 60 -8.40 -1.80 13.17
C THR A 60 -7.26 -1.48 12.21
N THR A 61 -6.49 -0.43 12.54
CA THR A 61 -5.25 -0.12 11.82
C THR A 61 -4.11 -1.02 12.29
N VAL A 62 -3.42 -1.63 11.32
CA VAL A 62 -2.19 -2.44 11.46
C VAL A 62 -1.08 -1.80 10.62
N THR A 63 0.15 -1.83 11.11
CA THR A 63 1.31 -1.27 10.39
C THR A 63 2.42 -2.31 10.16
N LEU A 64 2.85 -2.43 8.91
CA LEU A 64 3.95 -3.31 8.51
C LEU A 64 5.16 -2.46 8.11
N ALA A 65 6.32 -2.69 8.71
CA ALA A 65 7.57 -2.05 8.32
C ALA A 65 8.46 -3.01 7.53
N PHE A 66 9.09 -2.48 6.48
CA PHE A 66 10.01 -3.21 5.62
C PHE A 66 11.29 -2.41 5.41
N ALA A 67 12.44 -3.06 5.54
CA ALA A 67 13.73 -2.52 5.14
C ALA A 67 14.44 -3.45 4.15
N GLY A 68 15.41 -2.89 3.44
CA GLY A 68 16.22 -3.58 2.44
C GLY A 68 17.31 -4.48 3.04
N ASP A 69 18.35 -4.72 2.25
CA ASP A 69 19.35 -5.75 2.50
C ASP A 69 20.29 -5.38 3.67
N VAL A 70 20.39 -6.29 4.66
CA VAL A 70 21.45 -6.23 5.69
C VAL A 70 22.40 -7.40 5.52
N HIS A 71 23.68 -7.16 5.80
CA HIS A 71 24.66 -8.21 6.02
C HIS A 71 25.55 -7.80 7.22
N PHE A 72 26.17 -8.76 7.91
CA PHE A 72 27.02 -8.49 9.08
C PHE A 72 28.45 -9.00 8.92
N GLU A 73 28.98 -8.99 7.69
CA GLU A 73 30.36 -9.42 7.43
C GLU A 73 31.35 -8.24 7.43
N GLN A 74 32.65 -8.57 7.44
CA GLN A 74 33.75 -7.60 7.49
C GLN A 74 33.59 -6.67 8.70
N ALA A 75 33.67 -5.34 8.50
CA ALA A 75 33.57 -4.35 9.57
C ALA A 75 32.21 -4.33 10.30
N LEU A 76 31.14 -4.88 9.70
CA LEU A 76 29.83 -5.01 10.35
C LEU A 76 29.76 -6.20 11.31
N GLY A 77 30.74 -7.11 11.28
CA GLY A 77 30.83 -8.21 12.26
C GLY A 77 31.07 -7.69 13.69
N ASP A 78 31.80 -6.59 13.84
CA ASP A 78 32.05 -5.96 15.14
C ASP A 78 30.77 -5.43 15.79
N LEU A 79 29.76 -5.04 14.99
CA LEU A 79 28.44 -4.63 15.49
C LEU A 79 27.72 -5.79 16.17
N VAL A 80 27.88 -7.02 15.66
CA VAL A 80 27.29 -8.23 16.25
C VAL A 80 27.94 -8.58 17.59
N GLN A 81 29.25 -8.39 17.71
CA GLN A 81 30.01 -8.69 18.93
C GLN A 81 29.83 -7.66 20.05
N GLN A 82 29.36 -6.45 19.74
CA GLN A 82 29.11 -5.39 20.73
C GLN A 82 27.86 -5.67 21.59
N PRO A 83 28.00 -5.83 22.93
CA PRO A 83 26.85 -6.09 23.79
C PRO A 83 25.81 -4.97 23.74
N GLY A 84 24.56 -5.31 23.44
CA GLY A 84 23.44 -4.37 23.40
C GLY A 84 23.29 -3.56 22.12
N SER A 85 24.14 -3.76 21.10
CA SER A 85 24.06 -3.07 19.80
C SER A 85 22.71 -3.23 19.09
N ASP A 86 22.28 -2.21 18.36
CA ASP A 86 21.12 -2.27 17.46
C ASP A 86 21.45 -1.54 16.13
N LEU A 87 20.48 -1.44 15.23
CA LEU A 87 20.58 -0.67 13.99
C LEU A 87 20.34 0.84 14.21
N GLY A 88 20.70 1.38 15.37
CA GLY A 88 20.75 2.81 15.66
C GLY A 88 19.43 3.55 15.43
N GLU A 89 19.49 4.69 14.73
CA GLU A 89 18.33 5.55 14.49
C GLU A 89 17.24 4.87 13.66
N VAL A 90 17.60 4.04 12.67
CA VAL A 90 16.63 3.37 11.80
C VAL A 90 15.86 2.24 12.50
N SER A 91 16.32 1.78 13.66
CA SER A 91 15.52 0.96 14.58
C SER A 91 14.26 1.67 15.10
N ARG A 92 14.18 3.02 15.06
CA ARG A 92 13.00 3.76 15.50
C ARG A 92 11.74 3.49 14.66
N PRO A 93 11.75 3.67 13.32
CA PRO A 93 10.59 3.31 12.49
C PRO A 93 10.29 1.80 12.45
N LEU A 94 11.28 0.93 12.66
CA LEU A 94 11.06 -0.52 12.81
C LEU A 94 10.26 -0.83 14.09
N ARG A 95 10.76 -0.39 15.26
CA ARG A 95 10.08 -0.53 16.58
C ARG A 95 8.72 0.17 16.68
N ALA A 96 8.36 1.01 15.71
CA ALA A 96 7.10 1.75 15.69
C ALA A 96 5.99 1.06 14.88
N ALA A 97 6.31 -0.01 14.15
CA ALA A 97 5.34 -0.83 13.42
C ALA A 97 4.85 -2.02 14.28
N ASP A 98 3.73 -2.62 13.89
CA ASP A 98 3.20 -3.82 14.54
C ASP A 98 3.93 -5.11 14.10
N VAL A 99 4.47 -5.12 12.88
CA VAL A 99 5.37 -6.16 12.37
C VAL A 99 6.48 -5.51 11.55
N ALA A 100 7.74 -5.80 11.86
CA ALA A 100 8.89 -5.34 11.07
C ALA A 100 9.66 -6.49 10.40
N VAL A 101 10.00 -6.29 9.11
CA VAL A 101 10.63 -7.29 8.24
C VAL A 101 11.91 -6.72 7.61
N VAL A 102 13.04 -7.42 7.74
CA VAL A 102 14.35 -6.98 7.20
C VAL A 102 15.09 -8.16 6.58
N ASN A 103 15.47 -8.07 5.30
CA ASN A 103 16.17 -9.15 4.59
C ASN A 103 17.61 -9.27 5.08
N LEU A 104 18.00 -10.47 5.54
CA LEU A 104 19.39 -10.78 5.87
C LEU A 104 20.02 -11.51 4.68
N GLU A 105 20.82 -10.79 3.92
CA GLU A 105 21.53 -11.25 2.73
C GLU A 105 22.83 -11.95 3.13
N SER A 106 22.71 -13.05 3.87
CA SER A 106 23.82 -13.88 4.34
C SER A 106 23.32 -15.24 4.83
N ALA A 107 24.14 -16.28 4.72
CA ALA A 107 23.99 -17.49 5.52
C ALA A 107 24.22 -17.18 7.01
N LEU A 108 23.39 -17.78 7.88
CA LEU A 108 23.50 -17.70 9.34
C LEU A 108 24.41 -18.82 9.85
N ALA A 109 25.72 -18.58 9.81
CA ALA A 109 26.75 -19.57 10.12
C ALA A 109 27.90 -18.98 10.95
N SER A 110 28.51 -19.79 11.83
CA SER A 110 29.69 -19.39 12.58
C SER A 110 30.95 -19.45 11.73
N ARG A 111 32.05 -18.82 12.20
CA ARG A 111 33.35 -18.88 11.50
C ARG A 111 33.89 -20.30 11.32
N ASP A 112 33.58 -21.19 12.25
CA ASP A 112 34.02 -22.59 12.28
C ASP A 112 33.12 -23.55 11.46
N THR A 113 32.05 -23.04 10.83
CA THR A 113 31.22 -23.84 9.93
C THR A 113 32.04 -24.22 8.68
N PRO A 114 32.13 -25.51 8.28
CA PRO A 114 32.89 -25.92 7.11
C PRO A 114 32.44 -25.20 5.84
N THR A 115 33.41 -24.70 5.07
CA THR A 115 33.18 -23.87 3.87
C THR A 115 33.65 -24.58 2.61
N ASP A 116 33.31 -25.87 2.45
CA ASP A 116 33.62 -26.60 1.22
C ASP A 116 32.99 -25.86 0.03
N LYS A 117 33.78 -25.67 -1.04
CA LYS A 117 33.40 -24.82 -2.18
C LYS A 117 32.42 -25.56 -3.10
N GLU A 118 31.17 -25.63 -2.68
CA GLU A 118 30.12 -26.30 -3.44
C GLU A 118 29.54 -25.39 -4.53
N LEU A 119 29.84 -25.76 -5.79
CA LEU A 119 29.03 -25.52 -6.99
C LEU A 119 28.85 -24.09 -7.56
N GLU A 120 29.57 -23.07 -7.13
CA GLU A 120 29.56 -21.75 -7.81
C GLU A 120 30.92 -21.27 -8.34
N ASP A 121 30.85 -20.42 -9.37
CA ASP A 121 31.95 -19.97 -10.21
C ASP A 121 33.10 -19.36 -9.37
N PRO A 122 34.37 -19.78 -9.54
CA PRO A 122 35.49 -19.15 -8.86
C PRO A 122 35.63 -17.64 -9.04
N ASP A 123 35.07 -17.07 -10.11
CA ASP A 123 35.06 -15.64 -10.38
C ASP A 123 33.86 -14.90 -9.75
N GLN A 124 32.89 -15.61 -9.17
CA GLN A 124 31.90 -15.02 -8.25
C GLN A 124 32.53 -14.96 -6.84
N ARG A 125 32.67 -13.74 -6.30
CA ARG A 125 33.65 -13.42 -5.23
C ARG A 125 33.04 -13.16 -3.86
N TYR A 126 31.73 -13.28 -3.71
CA TYR A 126 31.02 -12.93 -2.50
C TYR A 126 30.34 -14.18 -1.92
N TRP A 127 30.85 -14.64 -0.78
CA TRP A 127 30.15 -15.55 0.12
C TRP A 127 29.85 -14.73 1.36
N PHE A 128 28.58 -14.52 1.68
CA PHE A 128 28.16 -13.71 2.81
C PHE A 128 27.72 -14.56 3.98
N ARG A 129 28.39 -14.33 5.12
CA ARG A 129 28.13 -15.01 6.37
C ARG A 129 27.93 -14.02 7.51
N SER A 130 26.79 -14.17 8.17
CA SER A 130 26.49 -13.47 9.41
C SER A 130 26.48 -14.48 10.57
N ASP A 131 27.16 -14.14 11.67
CA ASP A 131 27.12 -14.96 12.88
C ASP A 131 25.68 -15.03 13.41
N PRO A 132 25.19 -16.18 13.91
CA PRO A 132 23.84 -16.31 14.46
C PRO A 132 23.45 -15.25 15.51
N ALA A 133 24.42 -14.68 16.24
CA ALA A 133 24.19 -13.56 17.16
C ALA A 133 23.65 -12.28 16.46
N ALA A 134 23.77 -12.15 15.14
CA ALA A 134 23.18 -11.07 14.35
C ALA A 134 21.65 -11.00 14.50
N LEU A 135 20.98 -12.15 14.68
CA LEU A 135 19.55 -12.19 15.00
C LEU A 135 19.23 -11.40 16.28
N GLY A 136 20.13 -11.40 17.26
CA GLY A 136 20.01 -10.60 18.48
C GLY A 136 20.14 -9.09 18.26
N VAL A 137 20.93 -8.65 17.27
CA VAL A 137 21.01 -7.23 16.87
C VAL A 137 19.69 -6.81 16.21
N LEU A 138 19.17 -7.64 15.30
CA LEU A 138 17.89 -7.40 14.62
C LEU A 138 16.72 -7.38 15.62
N ALA A 139 16.69 -8.31 16.57
CA ALA A 139 15.70 -8.34 17.65
C ALA A 139 15.67 -7.03 18.47
N ARG A 140 16.84 -6.55 18.92
CA ARG A 140 16.95 -5.28 19.66
C ARG A 140 16.55 -4.07 18.81
N SER A 141 16.72 -4.17 17.50
CA SER A 141 16.31 -3.15 16.52
C SER A 141 14.81 -3.13 16.24
N GLY A 142 14.04 -4.06 16.84
CA GLY A 142 12.60 -4.19 16.64
C GLY A 142 12.20 -4.98 15.41
N VAL A 143 13.08 -5.83 14.87
CA VAL A 143 12.73 -6.73 13.75
C VAL A 143 12.00 -7.96 14.29
N ASP A 144 10.90 -8.33 13.63
CA ASP A 144 10.09 -9.50 13.97
C ASP A 144 10.32 -10.67 13.01
N VAL A 145 10.59 -10.37 11.74
CA VAL A 145 10.75 -11.36 10.66
C VAL A 145 12.02 -11.09 9.85
N VAL A 146 12.80 -12.13 9.62
CA VAL A 146 14.01 -12.09 8.78
C VAL A 146 13.84 -13.06 7.61
N PRO A 147 13.54 -12.55 6.41
CA PRO A 147 13.75 -13.29 5.17
C PRO A 147 15.22 -13.71 5.04
N LEU A 148 15.43 -15.00 4.75
CA LEU A 148 16.72 -15.57 4.34
C LEU A 148 16.67 -16.17 2.93
N ALA A 149 15.54 -16.01 2.22
CA ALA A 149 15.39 -16.44 0.83
C ALA A 149 15.95 -15.39 -0.12
N ASN A 150 17.27 -15.46 -0.33
CA ASN A 150 18.05 -14.61 -1.22
C ASN A 150 19.20 -15.41 -1.85
N ASN A 151 19.93 -14.80 -2.79
CA ASN A 151 21.08 -15.39 -3.48
C ASN A 151 22.22 -15.82 -2.54
N HIS A 152 22.31 -15.23 -1.35
CA HIS A 152 23.29 -15.57 -0.31
C HIS A 152 22.76 -16.49 0.80
N GLY A 153 21.49 -16.90 0.74
CA GLY A 153 20.85 -17.72 1.78
C GLY A 153 21.37 -19.16 1.86
N ALA A 154 22.03 -19.65 0.82
CA ALA A 154 22.68 -20.97 0.74
C ALA A 154 24.20 -20.88 0.61
N ASP A 155 24.79 -19.73 0.96
CA ASP A 155 26.25 -19.62 1.06
C ASP A 155 26.82 -20.66 2.04
N HIS A 156 27.98 -21.21 1.68
CA HIS A 156 28.57 -22.40 2.32
C HIS A 156 27.70 -23.67 2.18
N GLY A 157 26.84 -23.70 1.16
CA GLY A 157 26.10 -24.86 0.69
C GLY A 157 25.24 -25.53 1.76
N LEU A 158 25.21 -26.86 1.75
CA LEU A 158 24.38 -27.62 2.67
C LEU A 158 24.82 -27.47 4.14
N ALA A 159 26.09 -27.13 4.40
CA ALA A 159 26.57 -26.84 5.75
C ALA A 159 26.02 -25.49 6.25
N GLY A 160 26.11 -24.43 5.44
CA GLY A 160 25.54 -23.11 5.74
C GLY A 160 24.02 -23.13 5.91
N LEU A 161 23.29 -23.82 5.03
CA LEU A 161 21.84 -24.02 5.16
C LEU A 161 21.46 -24.73 6.47
N ARG A 162 22.21 -25.77 6.87
CA ARG A 162 21.97 -26.50 8.13
C ARG A 162 22.28 -25.63 9.37
N ALA A 163 23.33 -24.82 9.33
CA ALA A 163 23.63 -23.84 10.38
C ALA A 163 22.49 -22.82 10.50
N SER A 164 22.04 -22.28 9.37
CA SER A 164 20.94 -21.32 9.30
C SER A 164 19.62 -21.89 9.84
N LEU A 165 19.29 -23.14 9.49
CA LEU A 165 18.12 -23.86 10.03
C LEU A 165 18.24 -24.25 11.50
N THR A 166 19.44 -24.23 12.06
CA THR A 166 19.69 -24.45 13.49
C THR A 166 19.53 -23.14 14.26
N ALA A 167 20.08 -22.03 13.75
CA ALA A 167 19.85 -20.69 14.28
C ALA A 167 18.35 -20.32 14.26
N ALA A 168 17.68 -20.57 13.12
CA ALA A 168 16.24 -20.36 12.94
C ALA A 168 15.33 -21.28 13.77
N ALA A 169 15.88 -22.29 14.46
CA ALA A 169 15.11 -23.18 15.33
C ALA A 169 14.99 -22.65 16.77
N ASP A 170 15.80 -21.67 17.16
CA ASP A 170 15.56 -20.90 18.38
C ASP A 170 14.23 -20.14 18.23
N ARG A 171 13.40 -20.15 19.27
CA ARG A 171 12.07 -19.51 19.28
C ARG A 171 12.12 -18.05 19.77
N ALA A 172 13.31 -17.49 19.96
CA ALA A 172 13.51 -16.06 20.12
C ALA A 172 13.07 -15.28 18.85
N ARG A 173 12.71 -14.00 19.01
CA ARG A 173 12.56 -13.08 17.87
C ARG A 173 13.94 -12.63 17.36
N PRO A 174 14.12 -12.33 16.06
CA PRO A 174 13.13 -12.44 14.99
C PRO A 174 12.93 -13.87 14.47
N ALA A 175 11.75 -14.15 13.92
CA ALA A 175 11.48 -15.39 13.21
C ALA A 175 12.15 -15.37 11.82
N VAL A 176 12.84 -16.46 11.46
CA VAL A 176 13.47 -16.60 10.13
C VAL A 176 12.50 -17.30 9.16
N VAL A 177 12.36 -16.77 7.95
CA VAL A 177 11.45 -17.30 6.90
C VAL A 177 12.16 -17.47 5.55
N GLY A 178 11.61 -18.32 4.70
CA GLY A 178 12.12 -18.56 3.34
C GLY A 178 13.20 -19.64 3.22
N ILE A 179 13.58 -20.31 4.30
CA ILE A 179 14.43 -21.51 4.29
C ILE A 179 13.76 -22.65 5.06
N GLY A 180 14.00 -23.89 4.63
CA GLY A 180 13.42 -25.07 5.26
C GLY A 180 14.28 -26.32 5.19
N ARG A 181 13.99 -27.30 6.06
CA ARG A 181 14.51 -28.68 5.96
C ARG A 181 13.91 -29.44 4.77
N ASP A 182 12.80 -28.93 4.27
CA ASP A 182 11.98 -29.39 3.16
C ASP A 182 11.21 -28.17 2.60
N ALA A 183 10.48 -28.40 1.52
CA ALA A 183 9.65 -27.37 0.89
C ALA A 183 8.47 -26.89 1.75
N GLU A 184 7.85 -27.75 2.57
CA GLU A 184 6.73 -27.31 3.40
C GLU A 184 7.20 -26.27 4.41
N GLN A 185 8.37 -26.49 5.04
CA GLN A 185 8.99 -25.52 5.93
C GLN A 185 9.43 -24.24 5.18
N ALA A 186 10.07 -24.36 4.01
CA ALA A 186 10.64 -23.20 3.32
C ALA A 186 9.57 -22.19 2.88
N TYR A 187 8.44 -22.68 2.36
CA TYR A 187 7.31 -21.84 1.93
C TYR A 187 6.25 -21.64 3.04
N ARG A 188 6.57 -21.93 4.32
CA ARG A 188 5.65 -21.69 5.45
C ARG A 188 5.69 -20.21 5.87
N PRO A 189 4.55 -19.49 5.93
CA PRO A 189 4.53 -18.13 6.43
C PRO A 189 4.88 -18.07 7.92
N TYR A 190 5.56 -17.00 8.33
CA TYR A 190 5.41 -16.48 9.70
C TYR A 190 3.98 -15.96 9.86
N ARG A 191 3.37 -16.18 11.03
CA ARG A 191 2.01 -15.72 11.34
C ARG A 191 1.95 -15.04 12.69
N VAL A 192 1.19 -13.95 12.78
CA VAL A 192 0.91 -13.22 14.02
C VAL A 192 -0.48 -12.60 13.96
N ASP A 193 -1.20 -12.63 15.09
CA ASP A 193 -2.40 -11.80 15.27
C ASP A 193 -1.96 -10.41 15.74
N VAL A 194 -2.38 -9.39 15.02
CA VAL A 194 -2.25 -7.98 15.43
C VAL A 194 -3.65 -7.44 15.65
N ARG A 195 -4.06 -7.34 16.92
CA ARG A 195 -5.32 -6.68 17.33
C ARG A 195 -6.57 -7.34 16.71
N GLY A 196 -6.53 -8.65 16.45
CA GLY A 196 -7.60 -9.38 15.77
C GLY A 196 -7.47 -9.46 14.24
N THR A 197 -6.37 -8.97 13.66
CA THR A 197 -6.03 -9.11 12.23
C THR A 197 -4.88 -10.12 12.08
N GLY A 198 -5.13 -11.22 11.38
CA GLY A 198 -4.13 -12.24 11.08
C GLY A 198 -3.18 -11.81 9.97
N VAL A 199 -1.90 -11.62 10.30
CA VAL A 199 -0.85 -11.23 9.35
C VAL A 199 0.05 -12.43 9.04
N ALA A 200 0.16 -12.79 7.77
CA ALA A 200 1.07 -13.79 7.24
C ALA A 200 2.23 -13.13 6.46
N VAL A 201 3.47 -13.56 6.72
CA VAL A 201 4.67 -13.10 5.99
C VAL A 201 5.39 -14.28 5.35
N LEU A 202 5.50 -14.27 4.02
CA LEU A 202 6.27 -15.22 3.21
C LEU A 202 7.53 -14.55 2.65
N ALA A 203 8.52 -15.36 2.27
CA ALA A 203 9.70 -14.89 1.53
C ALA A 203 10.10 -15.86 0.42
N ALA A 204 10.69 -15.35 -0.66
CA ALA A 204 11.28 -16.17 -1.72
C ALA A 204 12.40 -15.44 -2.51
N ASP A 205 13.36 -16.23 -2.99
CA ASP A 205 14.38 -15.79 -3.95
C ASP A 205 13.87 -15.91 -5.39
N ALA A 206 13.96 -14.81 -6.15
CA ALA A 206 13.72 -14.77 -7.58
C ALA A 206 14.87 -14.05 -8.33
N SER A 207 16.04 -13.95 -7.71
CA SER A 207 17.23 -13.35 -8.30
C SER A 207 17.82 -14.23 -9.42
N PRO A 208 18.56 -13.64 -10.39
CA PRO A 208 19.27 -14.38 -11.44
C PRO A 208 20.72 -14.71 -11.03
N ARG A 209 21.03 -14.71 -9.73
CA ARG A 209 22.37 -14.51 -9.16
C ARG A 209 22.89 -15.73 -8.39
N GLU A 210 23.74 -15.55 -7.38
CA GLU A 210 24.29 -16.61 -6.53
C GLU A 210 23.16 -17.49 -5.94
N SER A 211 23.48 -18.72 -5.54
CA SER A 211 22.52 -19.78 -5.20
C SER A 211 21.44 -20.09 -6.25
N ARG A 212 21.56 -19.62 -7.51
CA ARG A 212 20.53 -19.85 -8.56
C ARG A 212 20.41 -21.29 -9.05
N ASP A 213 21.36 -22.16 -8.72
CA ASP A 213 21.27 -23.56 -9.09
C ASP A 213 20.02 -24.21 -8.42
N PRO A 214 19.25 -25.06 -9.14
CA PRO A 214 18.11 -25.75 -8.55
C PRO A 214 18.43 -26.61 -7.31
N VAL A 215 19.69 -27.02 -7.10
CA VAL A 215 20.11 -27.78 -5.90
C VAL A 215 19.87 -27.02 -4.60
N TRP A 216 19.87 -25.69 -4.63
CA TRP A 216 19.63 -24.84 -3.45
C TRP A 216 18.15 -24.50 -3.22
N ALA A 217 17.27 -24.81 -4.17
CA ALA A 217 15.83 -24.59 -4.03
C ALA A 217 15.18 -25.70 -3.19
N ALA A 218 14.24 -25.32 -2.31
CA ALA A 218 13.56 -26.24 -1.40
C ALA A 218 12.67 -27.23 -2.17
N GLY A 219 13.22 -28.42 -2.40
CA GLY A 219 12.68 -29.48 -3.23
C GLY A 219 12.34 -30.77 -2.46
N GLU A 220 12.37 -31.90 -3.16
CA GLU A 220 12.32 -33.23 -2.56
C GLU A 220 13.69 -33.71 -2.05
N GLY A 221 14.77 -33.01 -2.43
CA GLY A 221 16.17 -33.35 -2.11
C GLY A 221 16.64 -32.97 -0.70
N GLY A 222 15.79 -32.37 0.14
CA GLY A 222 16.11 -31.96 1.52
C GLY A 222 16.15 -30.43 1.70
N PRO A 223 17.05 -29.91 2.56
CA PRO A 223 17.07 -28.50 2.93
C PRO A 223 17.30 -27.54 1.76
N GLY A 224 16.65 -26.38 1.78
CA GLY A 224 16.82 -25.37 0.74
C GLY A 224 16.03 -24.07 0.96
N ILE A 225 16.12 -23.19 -0.03
CA ILE A 225 15.51 -21.85 -0.09
C ILE A 225 14.15 -21.91 -0.82
N ALA A 226 13.16 -21.15 -0.36
CA ALA A 226 11.94 -20.87 -1.10
C ALA A 226 12.27 -20.03 -2.35
N ALA A 227 11.95 -20.55 -3.54
CA ALA A 227 12.26 -19.93 -4.83
C ALA A 227 11.00 -19.46 -5.56
N ALA A 228 11.16 -18.42 -6.38
CA ALA A 228 10.14 -17.84 -7.24
C ALA A 228 10.73 -17.39 -8.60
N ARG A 229 11.77 -18.10 -9.05
CA ARG A 229 12.55 -17.82 -10.27
C ARG A 229 11.68 -17.94 -11.52
N PRO A 230 12.05 -17.32 -12.67
CA PRO A 230 11.29 -17.43 -13.91
C PRO A 230 11.05 -18.90 -14.32
N GLY A 231 9.79 -19.30 -14.41
CA GLY A 231 9.36 -20.68 -14.68
C GLY A 231 9.07 -21.53 -13.42
N ASP A 232 9.64 -21.19 -12.26
CA ASP A 232 9.42 -21.90 -11.00
C ASP A 232 9.05 -20.94 -9.85
N ALA A 233 7.76 -20.58 -9.82
CA ALA A 233 7.15 -19.88 -8.70
C ALA A 233 5.85 -20.55 -8.23
N GLY A 234 5.56 -21.78 -8.68
CA GLY A 234 4.31 -22.48 -8.39
C GLY A 234 4.12 -22.70 -6.88
N ARG A 235 5.18 -23.15 -6.21
CA ARG A 235 5.19 -23.40 -4.75
C ARG A 235 4.91 -22.14 -3.93
N LEU A 236 5.48 -21.00 -4.32
CA LEU A 236 5.18 -19.69 -3.69
C LEU A 236 3.73 -19.28 -3.93
N LEU A 237 3.24 -19.31 -5.19
CA LEU A 237 1.86 -18.91 -5.48
C LEU A 237 0.85 -19.77 -4.73
N ASP A 238 1.09 -21.07 -4.59
CA ASP A 238 0.22 -21.96 -3.82
C ASP A 238 0.32 -21.72 -2.31
N ALA A 239 1.47 -21.26 -1.80
CA ALA A 239 1.62 -20.84 -0.41
C ALA A 239 0.88 -19.53 -0.12
N VAL A 240 0.97 -18.54 -1.02
CA VAL A 240 0.21 -17.28 -0.95
C VAL A 240 -1.30 -17.57 -1.00
N ARG A 241 -1.77 -18.37 -1.97
CA ARG A 241 -3.18 -18.80 -2.03
C ARG A 241 -3.65 -19.54 -0.78
N ARG A 242 -2.76 -20.27 -0.09
CA ARG A 242 -3.09 -20.94 1.18
C ARG A 242 -3.23 -19.93 2.31
N ALA A 243 -2.34 -18.94 2.39
CA ALA A 243 -2.40 -17.87 3.39
C ALA A 243 -3.64 -16.99 3.20
N ALA A 244 -3.92 -16.56 1.96
CA ALA A 244 -5.07 -15.71 1.60
C ALA A 244 -6.47 -16.33 1.85
N ARG A 245 -6.53 -17.58 2.34
CA ARG A 245 -7.78 -18.24 2.80
C ARG A 245 -7.91 -18.32 4.32
N THR A 246 -6.88 -17.93 5.06
CA THR A 246 -6.75 -18.16 6.51
C THR A 246 -6.23 -16.96 7.28
N ASP A 247 -5.69 -15.96 6.59
CA ASP A 247 -5.02 -14.79 7.15
C ASP A 247 -5.60 -13.55 6.45
N ASP A 248 -5.85 -12.48 7.20
CA ASP A 248 -6.48 -11.23 6.71
C ASP A 248 -5.52 -10.34 5.91
N VAL A 249 -4.21 -10.53 6.09
CA VAL A 249 -3.14 -9.80 5.39
C VAL A 249 -2.01 -10.76 5.02
N VAL A 250 -1.66 -10.83 3.74
CA VAL A 250 -0.58 -11.64 3.20
C VAL A 250 0.51 -10.76 2.59
N ALA A 251 1.64 -10.66 3.30
CA ALA A 251 2.84 -9.99 2.85
C ALA A 251 3.85 -10.98 2.25
N VAL A 252 4.48 -10.61 1.13
CA VAL A 252 5.51 -11.40 0.45
C VAL A 252 6.76 -10.54 0.26
N TYR A 253 7.88 -10.99 0.83
CA TYR A 253 9.20 -10.39 0.63
C TYR A 253 9.97 -11.13 -0.46
N LEU A 254 10.46 -10.42 -1.48
CA LEU A 254 11.16 -11.00 -2.62
C LEU A 254 12.59 -10.48 -2.75
N HIS A 255 13.52 -11.38 -2.96
CA HIS A 255 14.88 -11.02 -3.36
C HIS A 255 14.97 -11.17 -4.89
N TRP A 256 14.92 -10.06 -5.65
CA TRP A 256 14.57 -10.11 -7.08
C TRP A 256 15.07 -8.92 -7.94
N GLY A 257 15.07 -9.10 -9.25
CA GLY A 257 15.35 -8.03 -10.21
C GLY A 257 16.75 -8.10 -10.81
N GLU A 258 17.28 -6.93 -11.18
CA GLU A 258 18.59 -6.76 -11.81
C GLU A 258 19.36 -5.72 -10.99
N GLU A 259 20.61 -6.01 -10.64
CA GLU A 259 21.44 -5.15 -9.81
C GLU A 259 21.61 -3.75 -10.40
N GLU A 260 21.61 -2.75 -9.52
CA GLU A 260 21.73 -1.33 -9.82
C GLU A 260 20.63 -0.73 -10.72
N ARG A 261 19.62 -1.53 -11.12
CA ARG A 261 18.55 -1.11 -12.04
C ARG A 261 17.34 -0.52 -11.30
N GLN A 262 17.23 0.81 -11.29
CA GLN A 262 16.11 1.54 -10.65
C GLN A 262 14.73 1.40 -11.32
N THR A 263 14.62 0.78 -12.51
CA THR A 263 13.33 0.54 -13.19
C THR A 263 13.01 -0.95 -13.18
N PRO A 264 11.86 -1.41 -12.63
CA PRO A 264 11.57 -2.83 -12.48
C PRO A 264 11.59 -3.56 -13.82
N THR A 265 12.09 -4.79 -13.79
CA THR A 265 12.15 -5.70 -14.94
C THR A 265 10.76 -6.25 -15.27
N THR A 266 10.59 -6.79 -16.48
CA THR A 266 9.35 -7.48 -16.87
C THR A 266 9.11 -8.75 -16.04
N ALA A 267 10.18 -9.41 -15.55
CA ALA A 267 10.07 -10.54 -14.65
C ALA A 267 9.51 -10.12 -13.27
N GLN A 268 9.99 -9.01 -12.70
CA GLN A 268 9.45 -8.46 -11.44
C GLN A 268 7.98 -8.08 -11.59
N ARG A 269 7.62 -7.31 -12.64
CA ARG A 269 6.20 -6.95 -12.91
C ARG A 269 5.31 -8.20 -13.05
N GLY A 270 5.71 -9.16 -13.89
CA GLY A 270 4.93 -10.37 -14.11
C GLY A 270 4.81 -11.28 -12.87
N LEU A 271 5.80 -11.29 -11.97
CA LEU A 271 5.68 -11.99 -10.70
C LEU A 271 4.79 -11.24 -9.71
N ALA A 272 4.89 -9.90 -9.63
CA ALA A 272 4.01 -9.06 -8.81
C ALA A 272 2.53 -9.27 -9.18
N GLU A 273 2.18 -9.19 -10.47
CA GLU A 273 0.82 -9.44 -10.95
C GLU A 273 0.32 -10.87 -10.66
N ARG A 274 1.21 -11.86 -10.59
CA ARG A 274 0.85 -13.25 -10.28
C ARG A 274 0.64 -13.46 -8.78
N LEU A 275 1.35 -12.72 -7.94
CA LEU A 275 1.19 -12.71 -6.48
C LEU A 275 -0.06 -11.94 -6.06
N ALA A 276 -0.32 -10.78 -6.66
CA ALA A 276 -1.58 -10.05 -6.51
C ALA A 276 -2.79 -10.96 -6.83
N ARG A 277 -2.79 -11.59 -8.01
CA ARG A 277 -3.80 -12.60 -8.42
C ARG A 277 -3.82 -13.89 -7.59
N ALA A 278 -2.85 -14.09 -6.69
CA ALA A 278 -2.83 -15.20 -5.74
C ALA A 278 -3.40 -14.82 -4.35
N GLY A 279 -3.68 -13.53 -4.11
CA GLY A 279 -4.14 -13.00 -2.83
C GLY A 279 -2.99 -12.50 -1.94
N ALA A 280 -2.01 -11.80 -2.50
CA ALA A 280 -1.04 -11.03 -1.73
C ALA A 280 -1.47 -9.56 -1.64
N ASP A 281 -1.56 -9.01 -0.44
CA ASP A 281 -1.94 -7.61 -0.19
C ASP A 281 -0.71 -6.69 -0.23
N VAL A 282 0.45 -7.22 0.14
CA VAL A 282 1.74 -6.50 0.12
C VAL A 282 2.82 -7.35 -0.53
N VAL A 283 3.46 -6.84 -1.58
CA VAL A 283 4.65 -7.43 -2.21
C VAL A 283 5.79 -6.41 -2.11
N VAL A 284 6.83 -6.72 -1.36
CA VAL A 284 8.03 -5.87 -1.25
C VAL A 284 9.26 -6.66 -1.70
N GLY A 285 10.30 -5.98 -2.16
CA GLY A 285 11.55 -6.67 -2.46
C GLY A 285 12.81 -5.85 -2.29
N SER A 286 13.93 -6.53 -2.46
CA SER A 286 15.28 -5.94 -2.47
C SER A 286 16.15 -6.62 -3.54
N HIS A 287 17.43 -6.97 -3.31
CA HIS A 287 18.42 -7.48 -4.30
C HIS A 287 18.99 -6.44 -5.26
N ALA A 288 18.18 -5.51 -5.78
CA ALA A 288 18.69 -4.54 -6.77
C ALA A 288 19.79 -3.59 -6.23
N HIS A 289 20.07 -3.61 -4.92
CA HIS A 289 21.01 -2.72 -4.20
C HIS A 289 20.76 -1.20 -4.39
N VAL A 290 19.64 -0.83 -5.01
CA VAL A 290 19.14 0.54 -5.19
C VAL A 290 17.63 0.56 -4.93
N LEU A 291 17.10 1.73 -4.57
CA LEU A 291 15.66 1.92 -4.44
C LEU A 291 14.97 1.88 -5.81
N LEU A 292 13.84 1.18 -5.88
CA LEU A 292 12.90 1.18 -7.00
C LEU A 292 11.56 1.78 -6.53
N GLY A 293 10.71 2.19 -7.47
CA GLY A 293 9.41 2.77 -7.16
C GLY A 293 8.43 1.82 -6.47
N ALA A 294 7.49 2.41 -5.73
CA ALA A 294 6.45 1.70 -5.01
C ALA A 294 5.06 2.36 -5.17
N GLY A 295 3.99 1.59 -4.95
CA GLY A 295 2.60 2.02 -5.10
C GLY A 295 1.63 0.83 -5.29
N MET A 296 0.39 1.12 -5.66
CA MET A 296 -0.66 0.09 -5.82
C MET A 296 -0.66 -0.55 -7.21
N LEU A 297 -0.77 -1.87 -7.24
CA LEU A 297 -1.10 -2.71 -8.39
C LEU A 297 -2.50 -3.30 -8.14
N ASP A 298 -3.52 -2.68 -8.72
CA ASP A 298 -4.92 -2.89 -8.31
C ASP A 298 -5.03 -2.73 -6.78
N ASP A 299 -5.47 -3.76 -6.05
CA ASP A 299 -5.62 -3.72 -4.58
C ASP A 299 -4.35 -4.14 -3.81
N THR A 300 -3.27 -4.57 -4.50
CA THR A 300 -2.01 -5.01 -3.89
C THR A 300 -0.99 -3.87 -3.82
N TYR A 301 -0.42 -3.59 -2.65
CA TYR A 301 0.74 -2.71 -2.55
C TYR A 301 2.01 -3.39 -3.06
N VAL A 302 2.73 -2.76 -3.99
CA VAL A 302 4.00 -3.27 -4.53
C VAL A 302 5.13 -2.27 -4.29
N GLY A 303 6.19 -2.70 -3.58
CA GLY A 303 7.45 -1.98 -3.46
C GLY A 303 8.58 -2.74 -4.15
N TYR A 304 8.99 -2.30 -5.35
CA TYR A 304 9.86 -3.12 -6.21
C TYR A 304 11.30 -3.33 -5.71
N GLY A 305 11.80 -2.50 -4.81
CA GLY A 305 13.19 -2.55 -4.35
C GLY A 305 13.48 -1.57 -3.23
N LEU A 306 13.93 -2.07 -2.08
CA LEU A 306 14.31 -1.28 -0.90
C LEU A 306 15.81 -0.95 -0.84
N GLY A 307 16.63 -1.62 -1.66
CA GLY A 307 18.06 -1.39 -1.79
C GLY A 307 18.88 -1.88 -0.58
N ASN A 308 20.13 -1.46 -0.50
CA ASN A 308 20.96 -1.74 0.68
C ASN A 308 20.37 -1.06 1.93
N PHE A 309 20.43 -1.69 3.09
CA PHE A 309 20.09 -1.10 4.39
C PHE A 309 21.35 -0.96 5.26
N THR A 310 21.78 -2.01 5.96
CA THR A 310 23.04 -1.99 6.75
C THR A 310 24.13 -2.70 5.96
N TRP A 311 25.10 -1.94 5.44
CA TRP A 311 25.95 -2.39 4.34
C TRP A 311 27.40 -1.92 4.45
N TYR A 312 28.34 -2.71 3.94
CA TYR A 312 29.79 -2.48 4.05
C TYR A 312 30.35 -1.30 3.24
N HIS A 313 29.53 -0.55 2.50
CA HIS A 313 29.94 0.69 1.82
C HIS A 313 28.77 1.63 1.48
N GLY A 314 29.05 2.94 1.35
CA GLY A 314 28.05 3.96 1.00
C GLY A 314 27.82 4.23 -0.49
N ARG A 315 28.26 3.36 -1.41
CA ARG A 315 28.22 3.62 -2.87
C ARG A 315 26.81 3.75 -3.47
N LYS A 316 25.85 3.01 -2.92
CA LYS A 316 24.42 3.11 -3.21
C LYS A 316 23.74 3.35 -1.86
N SER A 317 23.78 4.60 -1.39
CA SER A 317 23.52 4.92 0.02
C SER A 317 22.09 5.37 0.31
N GLU A 318 21.29 5.68 -0.72
CA GLU A 318 19.87 5.96 -0.57
C GLU A 318 19.12 4.72 -0.04
N THR A 319 18.55 4.83 1.15
CA THR A 319 17.87 3.72 1.82
C THR A 319 16.79 4.24 2.78
N GLY A 320 16.05 3.37 3.45
CA GLY A 320 15.09 3.76 4.47
C GLY A 320 14.17 2.62 4.91
N VAL A 321 13.23 2.95 5.77
CA VAL A 321 12.17 2.02 6.21
C VAL A 321 10.86 2.42 5.56
N LEU A 322 10.29 1.50 4.76
CA LEU A 322 8.93 1.61 4.24
C LEU A 322 7.96 1.14 5.32
N THR A 323 7.00 1.97 5.71
CA THR A 323 5.82 1.54 6.46
C THR A 323 4.61 1.48 5.52
N VAL A 324 3.91 0.35 5.51
CA VAL A 324 2.58 0.20 4.90
C VAL A 324 1.55 0.21 6.02
N GLU A 325 0.51 1.03 5.90
CA GLU A 325 -0.63 1.09 6.81
C GLU A 325 -1.79 0.31 6.20
N LEU A 326 -2.37 -0.60 6.97
CA LEU A 326 -3.57 -1.34 6.59
C LEU A 326 -4.69 -1.04 7.60
N ARG A 327 -5.94 -1.01 7.15
CA ARG A 327 -7.13 -0.91 7.99
C ARG A 327 -8.11 -1.98 7.55
N ASP A 328 -8.51 -2.82 8.49
CA ASP A 328 -9.44 -3.94 8.25
C ASP A 328 -8.99 -4.84 7.07
N GLY A 329 -7.68 -5.14 7.01
CA GLY A 329 -7.04 -5.93 5.95
C GLY A 329 -6.60 -5.14 4.71
N VAL A 330 -7.26 -4.02 4.41
CA VAL A 330 -7.02 -3.23 3.17
C VAL A 330 -5.86 -2.25 3.35
N VAL A 331 -4.98 -2.09 2.36
CA VAL A 331 -3.92 -1.08 2.38
C VAL A 331 -4.51 0.33 2.26
N VAL A 332 -4.23 1.19 3.24
CA VAL A 332 -4.75 2.57 3.36
C VAL A 332 -3.64 3.62 3.53
N GLY A 333 -2.39 3.29 3.24
CA GLY A 333 -1.32 4.29 3.19
C GLY A 333 0.09 3.74 3.11
N ASP A 334 1.01 4.56 2.60
CA ASP A 334 2.44 4.30 2.59
C ASP A 334 3.24 5.48 3.14
N ARG A 335 4.28 5.18 3.92
CA ARG A 335 5.23 6.16 4.44
C ARG A 335 6.64 5.61 4.38
N TRP A 336 7.49 6.24 3.58
CA TRP A 336 8.92 5.97 3.60
C TRP A 336 9.65 6.90 4.57
N SER A 337 10.42 6.31 5.48
CA SER A 337 11.33 6.99 6.41
C SER A 337 12.75 6.95 5.82
N PRO A 338 13.17 8.00 5.08
CA PRO A 338 14.46 8.01 4.40
C PRO A 338 15.63 7.98 5.38
N ALA A 339 16.68 7.29 4.96
CA ALA A 339 17.97 7.20 5.62
C ALA A 339 19.10 7.24 4.58
N ARG A 340 20.34 7.35 5.05
CA ARG A 340 21.52 7.26 4.19
C ARG A 340 22.62 6.45 4.85
N ILE A 341 23.18 5.49 4.10
CA ILE A 341 24.35 4.71 4.50
C ILE A 341 25.58 5.64 4.51
N PRO A 342 26.44 5.64 5.55
CA PRO A 342 27.68 6.41 5.55
C PRO A 342 28.60 6.05 4.37
N PRO A 343 29.43 6.98 3.85
CA PRO A 343 30.35 6.71 2.73
C PRO A 343 31.23 5.45 2.94
N GLU A 344 31.71 5.27 4.16
CA GLU A 344 32.53 4.15 4.65
C GLU A 344 31.75 2.83 4.85
N GLY A 345 30.43 2.84 4.70
CA GLY A 345 29.54 1.75 5.12
C GLY A 345 29.10 1.88 6.57
N GLY A 346 28.17 1.04 7.01
CA GLY A 346 27.66 1.03 8.38
C GLY A 346 26.14 0.95 8.48
N VAL A 347 25.66 1.26 9.68
CA VAL A 347 24.25 1.49 9.99
C VAL A 347 23.79 2.82 9.39
N PRO A 348 22.62 2.91 8.73
CA PRO A 348 22.13 4.17 8.18
C PRO A 348 21.79 5.24 9.22
N ARG A 349 22.01 6.50 8.86
CA ARG A 349 21.47 7.68 9.57
C ARG A 349 20.11 8.06 9.00
N LEU A 350 19.11 8.37 9.83
CA LEU A 350 17.83 8.90 9.34
C LEU A 350 18.02 10.31 8.74
N LEU A 351 17.37 10.58 7.61
CA LEU A 351 17.32 11.92 7.04
C LEU A 351 16.27 12.77 7.77
N THR A 352 16.55 14.05 7.94
CA THR A 352 15.68 15.00 8.66
C THR A 352 15.56 16.33 7.91
N GLY A 353 14.51 17.09 8.24
CA GLY A 353 14.26 18.40 7.62
C GLY A 353 14.24 18.34 6.09
N ARG A 354 14.98 19.25 5.45
CA ARG A 354 15.01 19.37 3.99
C ARG A 354 15.53 18.13 3.26
N GLU A 355 16.57 17.45 3.79
CA GLU A 355 17.10 16.21 3.18
C GLU A 355 16.03 15.11 3.11
N ARG A 356 15.23 14.98 4.18
CA ARG A 356 14.10 14.04 4.25
C ARG A 356 13.05 14.38 3.18
N ASP A 357 12.68 15.65 3.10
CA ASP A 357 11.58 16.10 2.24
C ASP A 357 11.96 15.95 0.76
N GLU A 358 13.19 16.30 0.38
CA GLU A 358 13.73 16.09 -0.96
C GLU A 358 13.84 14.59 -1.30
N ALA A 359 14.32 13.76 -0.37
CA ALA A 359 14.38 12.31 -0.55
C ALA A 359 12.98 11.69 -0.72
N GLN A 360 11.98 12.12 0.06
CA GLN A 360 10.60 11.63 -0.05
C GLN A 360 9.93 12.03 -1.38
N VAL A 361 10.21 13.23 -1.90
CA VAL A 361 9.78 13.62 -3.25
C VAL A 361 10.43 12.72 -4.30
N TRP A 362 11.74 12.51 -4.23
CA TRP A 362 12.47 11.64 -5.16
C TRP A 362 12.02 10.17 -5.08
N TRP A 363 11.76 9.62 -3.91
CA TRP A 363 11.28 8.25 -3.77
C TRP A 363 9.87 8.05 -4.38
N ARG A 364 8.97 9.02 -4.19
CA ARG A 364 7.67 9.04 -4.90
C ARG A 364 7.84 9.18 -6.41
N ASP A 365 8.89 9.86 -6.86
CA ASP A 365 9.26 10.04 -8.26
C ASP A 365 9.59 8.71 -8.95
N LEU A 366 10.28 7.80 -8.25
CA LEU A 366 10.66 6.46 -8.73
C LEU A 366 9.46 5.59 -9.14
N ARG A 367 8.24 5.92 -8.69
CA ARG A 367 7.00 5.28 -9.18
C ARG A 367 6.84 5.43 -10.70
N ARG A 368 7.39 6.48 -11.31
CA ARG A 368 7.38 6.66 -12.78
C ARG A 368 8.20 5.55 -13.44
N GLY A 369 7.53 4.74 -14.27
CA GLY A 369 8.11 3.57 -14.93
C GLY A 369 7.81 2.22 -14.25
N THR A 370 7.13 2.22 -13.10
CA THR A 370 6.64 0.98 -12.46
C THR A 370 5.31 0.48 -13.03
N GLY A 371 4.44 1.41 -13.44
CA GLY A 371 3.03 1.12 -13.78
C GLY A 371 2.06 1.21 -12.60
N LEU A 372 2.56 1.46 -11.38
CA LEU A 372 1.77 1.48 -10.15
C LEU A 372 1.05 2.82 -9.93
N ALA A 373 -0.12 2.76 -9.31
CA ALA A 373 -0.86 3.91 -8.80
C ALA A 373 -0.31 4.41 -7.45
N PRO A 374 -0.66 5.63 -6.98
CA PRO A 374 -0.46 6.01 -5.59
C PRO A 374 -1.26 5.10 -4.63
N THR A 375 -0.79 5.00 -3.39
CA THR A 375 -1.58 4.46 -2.28
C THR A 375 -2.62 5.48 -1.85
N ASP A 376 -3.84 5.00 -1.61
CA ASP A 376 -4.89 5.77 -0.97
C ASP A 376 -4.47 6.14 0.47
N GLY A 377 -5.10 7.16 1.06
CA GLY A 377 -4.76 7.64 2.41
C GLY A 377 -3.55 8.56 2.53
N THR A 378 -2.87 8.89 1.42
CA THR A 378 -2.13 10.17 1.34
C THR A 378 -3.08 11.39 1.25
N THR A 379 -4.38 11.13 1.18
CA THR A 379 -5.53 12.05 1.24
C THR A 379 -5.33 13.14 2.30
N PRO A 380 -5.23 14.43 1.94
CA PRO A 380 -4.95 15.49 2.90
C PRO A 380 -6.03 15.60 3.99
N GLU A 381 -5.62 15.58 5.26
CA GLU A 381 -6.48 15.75 6.45
C GLU A 381 -7.42 16.95 6.29
N ARG A 382 -6.89 18.06 5.74
CA ARG A 382 -7.68 19.18 5.21
C ARG A 382 -7.38 19.37 3.73
N LEU A 383 -8.42 19.49 2.93
CA LEU A 383 -8.30 19.95 1.56
C LEU A 383 -7.87 21.44 1.54
N PRO A 384 -7.07 21.88 0.55
CA PRO A 384 -6.89 23.30 0.25
C PRO A 384 -8.25 23.98 0.04
N ALA A 385 -8.41 25.23 0.47
CA ALA A 385 -9.66 25.98 0.27
C ALA A 385 -10.09 25.98 -1.20
N TYR A 386 -11.36 25.69 -1.47
CA TYR A 386 -11.89 25.63 -2.83
C TYR A 386 -11.76 27.00 -3.52
N ARG A 387 -11.07 27.02 -4.66
CA ARG A 387 -10.76 28.24 -5.43
C ARG A 387 -10.84 27.98 -6.93
N ALA A 388 -12.06 27.72 -7.41
CA ALA A 388 -12.32 27.68 -8.84
C ALA A 388 -12.07 29.03 -9.53
N ARG A 389 -11.79 28.99 -10.84
CA ARG A 389 -11.71 30.19 -11.69
C ARG A 389 -12.60 30.04 -12.91
N VAL A 390 -13.36 31.09 -13.22
CA VAL A 390 -14.17 31.20 -14.45
C VAL A 390 -13.50 32.22 -15.36
N ALA A 391 -13.17 31.84 -16.60
CA ALA A 391 -12.52 32.73 -17.56
C ALA A 391 -13.22 32.69 -18.94
N PRO A 392 -13.20 33.78 -19.72
CA PRO A 392 -13.53 33.76 -21.15
C PRO A 392 -12.66 32.76 -21.92
N ILE A 393 -13.14 32.30 -23.08
CA ILE A 393 -12.30 31.57 -24.03
C ILE A 393 -11.32 32.56 -24.65
N GLY A 394 -10.08 32.59 -24.14
CA GLY A 394 -9.00 33.41 -24.69
C GLY A 394 -8.53 32.90 -26.06
N GLU A 395 -7.96 33.79 -26.86
CA GLU A 395 -7.56 33.57 -28.26
C GLU A 395 -6.79 32.26 -28.51
N ALA A 396 -5.81 31.94 -27.67
CA ALA A 396 -5.01 30.71 -27.79
C ALA A 396 -5.82 29.43 -27.51
N LEU A 397 -6.81 29.49 -26.61
CA LEU A 397 -7.73 28.36 -26.37
C LEU A 397 -8.75 28.27 -27.51
N GLY A 398 -9.30 29.41 -27.96
CA GLY A 398 -10.24 29.46 -29.07
C GLY A 398 -9.66 28.82 -30.34
N ARG A 399 -8.42 29.15 -30.70
CA ARG A 399 -7.68 28.49 -31.80
C ARG A 399 -7.57 26.97 -31.66
N ARG A 400 -7.49 26.45 -30.43
CA ARG A 400 -7.37 25.01 -30.16
C ARG A 400 -8.71 24.29 -30.15
N MET A 401 -9.79 25.00 -29.79
CA MET A 401 -11.16 24.48 -29.87
C MET A 401 -11.66 24.46 -31.31
N THR A 402 -11.36 25.49 -32.11
CA THR A 402 -11.75 25.59 -33.52
C THR A 402 -11.12 24.47 -34.34
N GLY A 403 -11.96 23.63 -34.96
CA GLY A 403 -11.54 22.43 -35.71
C GLY A 403 -11.32 21.18 -34.84
N ALA A 404 -11.64 21.26 -33.54
CA ALA A 404 -11.67 20.13 -32.61
C ALA A 404 -13.04 20.05 -31.91
N SER A 405 -13.18 20.69 -30.73
CA SER A 405 -14.44 20.71 -29.97
C SER A 405 -15.46 21.76 -30.43
N HIS A 406 -15.10 22.63 -31.39
CA HIS A 406 -15.92 23.71 -31.89
C HIS A 406 -15.68 23.96 -33.39
N ASP A 407 -16.76 24.20 -34.12
CA ASP A 407 -16.80 24.67 -35.49
C ASP A 407 -17.69 25.93 -35.52
N PRO A 408 -17.14 27.13 -35.83
CA PRO A 408 -17.90 28.37 -35.92
C PRO A 408 -19.05 28.34 -36.94
N ALA A 409 -19.04 27.43 -37.92
CA ALA A 409 -20.07 27.34 -38.95
C ALA A 409 -21.28 26.48 -38.53
N THR A 410 -21.08 25.48 -37.66
CA THR A 410 -22.12 24.49 -37.33
C THR A 410 -22.52 24.48 -35.85
N CYS A 411 -21.69 25.00 -34.94
CA CYS A 411 -21.98 24.96 -33.51
C CYS A 411 -23.01 26.01 -33.07
N PRO A 412 -23.98 25.65 -32.22
CA PRO A 412 -25.07 26.54 -31.81
C PRO A 412 -24.65 27.64 -30.81
N LEU A 413 -23.40 27.62 -30.35
CA LEU A 413 -22.83 28.61 -29.42
C LEU A 413 -21.51 29.17 -29.96
N PRO A 414 -21.40 30.49 -30.18
CA PRO A 414 -20.12 31.14 -30.37
C PRO A 414 -19.28 31.13 -29.08
N LEU A 415 -17.95 31.16 -29.23
CA LEU A 415 -16.99 31.02 -28.13
C LEU A 415 -17.13 32.09 -27.02
N ASP A 416 -17.66 33.28 -27.32
CA ASP A 416 -17.93 34.34 -26.33
C ASP A 416 -19.03 33.96 -25.33
N ARG A 417 -19.90 33.00 -25.69
CA ARG A 417 -20.94 32.41 -24.83
C ARG A 417 -20.49 31.17 -24.07
N LEU A 418 -19.21 30.80 -24.19
CA LEU A 418 -18.58 29.73 -23.42
C LEU A 418 -17.63 30.31 -22.36
N ARG A 419 -17.42 29.58 -21.28
CA ARG A 419 -16.38 29.88 -20.27
C ARG A 419 -15.55 28.64 -20.05
N VAL A 420 -14.24 28.84 -19.92
CA VAL A 420 -13.36 27.79 -19.41
C VAL A 420 -13.26 27.94 -17.90
N LEU A 421 -13.51 26.83 -17.22
CA LEU A 421 -13.38 26.68 -15.79
C LEU A 421 -11.99 26.09 -15.48
N SER A 422 -11.39 26.52 -14.39
CA SER A 422 -10.38 25.74 -13.66
C SER A 422 -10.98 25.34 -12.33
N VAL A 423 -11.12 24.04 -12.10
CA VAL A 423 -11.99 23.47 -11.04
C VAL A 423 -11.18 22.55 -10.14
N PRO A 424 -11.02 22.88 -8.84
CA PRO A 424 -10.49 21.94 -7.86
C PRO A 424 -11.39 20.70 -7.78
N HIS A 425 -10.79 19.52 -7.73
CA HIS A 425 -11.50 18.26 -7.49
C HIS A 425 -10.65 17.35 -6.61
N VAL A 426 -11.29 16.46 -5.87
CA VAL A 426 -10.61 15.30 -5.27
C VAL A 426 -10.60 14.19 -6.32
N GLY A 427 -9.49 13.49 -6.49
CA GLY A 427 -9.47 12.28 -7.33
C GLY A 427 -9.43 11.01 -6.50
N PHE A 428 -9.36 9.86 -7.17
CA PHE A 428 -9.48 8.53 -6.54
C PHE A 428 -8.45 8.28 -5.42
N ASP A 429 -7.22 8.79 -5.56
CA ASP A 429 -6.17 8.77 -4.50
C ASP A 429 -6.42 9.74 -3.32
N GLY A 430 -7.60 10.35 -3.26
CA GLY A 430 -7.99 11.40 -2.31
C GLY A 430 -7.20 12.71 -2.44
N GLN A 431 -6.36 12.88 -3.47
CA GLN A 431 -5.56 14.10 -3.64
C GLN A 431 -6.36 15.23 -4.32
N PRO A 432 -6.23 16.48 -3.84
CA PRO A 432 -6.75 17.66 -4.51
C PRO A 432 -5.97 17.91 -5.80
N ARG A 433 -6.68 17.95 -6.92
CA ARG A 433 -6.21 18.31 -8.25
C ARG A 433 -6.93 19.57 -8.72
N THR A 434 -6.49 20.15 -9.83
CA THR A 434 -7.26 21.17 -10.56
C THR A 434 -7.45 20.72 -12.01
N GLY A 435 -8.71 20.53 -12.39
CA GLY A 435 -9.14 20.16 -13.73
C GLY A 435 -9.53 21.39 -14.55
N ARG A 436 -9.82 21.17 -15.83
CA ARG A 436 -10.39 22.19 -16.71
C ARG A 436 -11.53 21.64 -17.55
N MET A 437 -12.62 22.40 -17.61
CA MET A 437 -13.85 22.10 -18.35
C MET A 437 -14.30 23.37 -19.08
N VAL A 438 -14.97 23.25 -20.23
CA VAL A 438 -15.68 24.38 -20.86
C VAL A 438 -17.18 24.16 -20.68
N VAL A 439 -17.92 25.22 -20.34
CA VAL A 439 -19.39 25.19 -20.17
C VAL A 439 -20.01 26.48 -20.72
N ARG A 440 -21.34 26.51 -20.86
CA ARG A 440 -22.07 27.73 -21.20
C ARG A 440 -21.86 28.82 -20.13
N ALA A 441 -21.59 30.05 -20.57
CA ALA A 441 -21.24 31.16 -19.69
C ALA A 441 -22.29 31.48 -18.61
N SER A 442 -23.58 31.25 -18.89
CA SER A 442 -24.67 31.47 -17.94
C SER A 442 -24.76 30.39 -16.84
N LEU A 443 -24.18 29.21 -17.06
CA LEU A 443 -24.19 28.07 -16.13
C LEU A 443 -22.86 27.90 -15.39
N ALA A 444 -21.87 28.76 -15.69
CA ALA A 444 -20.51 28.62 -15.17
C ALA A 444 -20.41 28.76 -13.63
N ARG A 445 -21.36 29.44 -12.98
CA ARG A 445 -21.42 29.53 -11.51
C ARG A 445 -22.03 28.29 -10.90
N ASP A 446 -23.16 27.85 -11.45
CA ASP A 446 -23.88 26.63 -11.06
C ASP A 446 -22.94 25.41 -11.07
N VAL A 447 -22.19 25.22 -12.16
CA VAL A 447 -21.21 24.14 -12.28
C VAL A 447 -20.08 24.27 -11.25
N VAL A 448 -19.61 25.49 -10.97
CA VAL A 448 -18.60 25.71 -9.92
C VAL A 448 -19.13 25.35 -8.53
N GLN A 449 -20.40 25.62 -8.24
CA GLN A 449 -21.08 25.25 -6.98
C GLN A 449 -21.28 23.73 -6.87
N VAL A 450 -21.58 23.03 -7.97
CA VAL A 450 -21.65 21.56 -7.98
C VAL A 450 -20.30 20.96 -7.58
N PHE A 451 -19.21 21.35 -8.27
CA PHE A 451 -17.89 20.80 -7.98
C PHE A 451 -17.32 21.25 -6.62
N GLU A 452 -17.77 22.37 -6.04
CA GLU A 452 -17.45 22.75 -4.66
C GLU A 452 -17.98 21.72 -3.67
N ARG A 453 -19.24 21.31 -3.84
CA ARG A 453 -19.89 20.29 -3.01
C ARG A 453 -19.26 18.90 -3.18
N LEU A 454 -18.91 18.52 -4.41
CA LEU A 454 -18.17 17.28 -4.67
C LEU A 454 -16.79 17.29 -4.00
N TYR A 455 -16.10 18.43 -4.06
CA TYR A 455 -14.80 18.61 -3.43
C TYR A 455 -14.89 18.51 -1.91
N ASP A 456 -15.83 19.22 -1.28
CA ASP A 456 -16.06 19.16 0.17
C ASP A 456 -16.49 17.76 0.64
N ALA A 457 -17.31 17.06 -0.14
CA ALA A 457 -17.68 15.67 0.08
C ALA A 457 -16.58 14.64 -0.27
N ARG A 458 -15.45 15.09 -0.83
CA ARG A 458 -14.34 14.26 -1.33
C ARG A 458 -14.76 13.22 -2.39
N TRP A 459 -15.84 13.48 -3.12
CA TRP A 459 -16.35 12.58 -4.17
C TRP A 459 -15.31 12.48 -5.31
N PRO A 460 -14.79 11.28 -5.63
CA PRO A 460 -13.58 11.15 -6.43
C PRO A 460 -13.85 11.27 -7.93
N LEU A 461 -13.10 12.16 -8.58
CA LEU A 461 -13.11 12.39 -10.03
C LEU A 461 -11.79 11.89 -10.64
N ARG A 462 -11.84 10.99 -11.63
CA ARG A 462 -10.62 10.37 -12.18
C ARG A 462 -9.71 11.42 -12.80
N ARG A 463 -10.27 12.26 -13.66
CA ARG A 463 -9.63 13.45 -14.26
C ARG A 463 -10.69 14.38 -14.86
N MET A 464 -10.26 15.61 -15.12
CA MET A 464 -11.05 16.60 -15.85
C MET A 464 -10.13 17.43 -16.76
N ARG A 465 -10.15 17.12 -18.04
CA ARG A 465 -9.40 17.75 -19.13
C ARG A 465 -10.39 18.24 -20.20
N LEU A 466 -9.98 19.29 -20.90
CA LEU A 466 -10.71 19.80 -22.06
C LEU A 466 -10.67 18.79 -23.20
N VAL A 467 -11.81 18.55 -23.84
CA VAL A 467 -11.96 17.52 -24.89
C VAL A 467 -11.05 17.77 -26.12
N ASP A 468 -10.58 19.01 -26.31
CA ASP A 468 -9.53 19.35 -27.29
C ASP A 468 -8.24 18.52 -27.11
N ALA A 469 -7.95 18.05 -25.89
CA ALA A 469 -6.79 17.19 -25.62
C ALA A 469 -6.88 15.81 -26.31
N TYR A 470 -8.09 15.41 -26.71
CA TYR A 470 -8.38 14.20 -27.49
C TYR A 470 -8.72 14.54 -28.96
N GLY A 471 -8.65 15.81 -29.35
CA GLY A 471 -9.00 16.31 -30.68
C GLY A 471 -10.49 16.59 -30.89
N GLY A 472 -11.29 16.68 -29.82
CA GLY A 472 -12.77 16.72 -29.90
C GLY A 472 -13.43 15.35 -29.92
N ASP A 473 -12.64 14.29 -30.03
CA ASP A 473 -13.07 12.88 -30.00
C ASP A 473 -13.63 12.52 -28.62
N ASP A 474 -14.92 12.16 -28.61
CA ASP A 474 -15.69 11.88 -27.40
C ASP A 474 -15.42 10.48 -26.85
N ASP A 475 -15.35 9.48 -27.74
CA ASP A 475 -15.06 8.09 -27.37
C ASP A 475 -13.68 7.96 -26.74
N ARG A 476 -12.68 8.71 -27.24
CA ARG A 476 -11.35 8.78 -26.64
C ARG A 476 -11.33 9.53 -25.31
N SER A 477 -12.22 10.51 -25.12
CA SER A 477 -12.39 11.20 -23.83
C SER A 477 -13.03 10.26 -22.80
N MET A 478 -14.10 9.55 -23.18
CA MET A 478 -14.76 8.56 -22.34
C MET A 478 -13.82 7.39 -21.99
N ALA A 479 -13.08 6.86 -22.96
CA ALA A 479 -12.14 5.75 -22.72
C ALA A 479 -10.92 6.14 -21.86
N ASP A 480 -10.53 7.42 -21.82
CA ASP A 480 -9.54 7.94 -20.85
C ASP A 480 -10.19 8.32 -19.50
N ASP A 481 -11.47 8.00 -19.29
CA ASP A 481 -12.25 8.25 -18.07
C ASP A 481 -12.26 9.74 -17.66
N ASN A 482 -12.49 10.60 -18.67
CA ASN A 482 -12.38 12.04 -18.53
C ASN A 482 -13.74 12.71 -18.28
N SER A 483 -13.94 13.24 -17.08
CA SER A 483 -15.12 14.06 -16.77
C SER A 483 -15.07 15.36 -17.58
N SER A 484 -16.07 15.60 -18.42
CA SER A 484 -16.02 16.58 -19.51
C SER A 484 -17.32 17.38 -19.64
N GLY A 485 -17.29 18.49 -20.38
CA GLY A 485 -18.43 19.41 -20.51
C GLY A 485 -18.74 19.68 -21.97
N TYR A 486 -18.68 20.95 -22.39
CA TYR A 486 -18.89 21.34 -23.79
C TYR A 486 -18.02 20.54 -24.77
N ASN A 487 -18.71 19.86 -25.69
CA ASN A 487 -18.18 19.26 -26.91
C ASN A 487 -19.22 19.45 -28.02
N CYS A 488 -18.87 20.08 -29.13
CA CYS A 488 -19.82 20.33 -30.22
C CYS A 488 -20.01 19.11 -31.11
N ARG A 489 -20.84 18.19 -30.62
CA ARG A 489 -21.18 16.95 -31.30
C ARG A 489 -22.68 16.71 -31.37
N ARG A 490 -23.07 15.77 -32.22
CA ARG A 490 -24.39 15.14 -32.16
C ARG A 490 -24.43 14.08 -31.05
N VAL A 491 -25.62 13.61 -30.70
CA VAL A 491 -25.81 12.43 -29.86
C VAL A 491 -25.32 11.20 -30.63
N ALA A 492 -24.69 10.24 -29.95
CA ALA A 492 -24.18 9.03 -30.59
C ALA A 492 -25.32 8.31 -31.35
N GLY A 493 -25.08 7.93 -32.61
CA GLY A 493 -26.08 7.27 -33.45
C GLY A 493 -27.26 8.15 -33.93
N SER A 494 -27.23 9.47 -33.72
CA SER A 494 -28.35 10.38 -34.02
C SER A 494 -27.95 11.67 -34.73
N ASP A 495 -28.87 12.23 -35.52
CA ASP A 495 -28.73 13.57 -36.10
C ASP A 495 -29.01 14.72 -35.11
N THR A 496 -29.47 14.43 -33.89
CA THR A 496 -29.76 15.47 -32.88
C THR A 496 -28.48 16.04 -32.27
N LEU A 497 -28.39 17.38 -32.13
CA LEU A 497 -27.28 18.03 -31.40
C LEU A 497 -27.33 17.66 -29.91
N SER A 498 -26.19 17.27 -29.36
CA SER A 498 -26.06 16.91 -27.95
C SER A 498 -26.19 18.14 -27.04
N ALA A 499 -26.67 17.96 -25.80
CA ALA A 499 -26.64 19.00 -24.77
C ALA A 499 -25.21 19.55 -24.51
N HIS A 500 -24.18 18.75 -24.79
CA HIS A 500 -22.77 19.16 -24.80
C HIS A 500 -22.50 20.27 -25.82
N ALA A 501 -23.10 20.23 -27.02
CA ALA A 501 -22.93 21.28 -28.03
C ALA A 501 -23.56 22.61 -27.60
N PHE A 502 -24.51 22.57 -26.67
CA PHE A 502 -25.10 23.74 -26.03
C PHE A 502 -24.39 24.15 -24.73
N GLY A 503 -23.29 23.49 -24.34
CA GLY A 503 -22.57 23.72 -23.09
C GLY A 503 -23.44 23.52 -21.85
N ARG A 504 -24.43 22.62 -21.96
CA ARG A 504 -25.51 22.35 -20.98
C ARG A 504 -25.42 20.95 -20.36
N ALA A 505 -24.39 20.19 -20.66
CA ALA A 505 -24.19 18.86 -20.10
C ALA A 505 -22.75 18.66 -19.64
N ILE A 506 -22.61 17.72 -18.70
CA ILE A 506 -21.38 17.28 -18.08
C ILE A 506 -21.44 15.76 -17.92
N ASP A 507 -20.41 15.08 -18.40
CA ASP A 507 -20.22 13.64 -18.17
C ASP A 507 -19.21 13.45 -17.01
N VAL A 508 -19.48 12.48 -16.13
CA VAL A 508 -18.73 12.27 -14.87
C VAL A 508 -18.23 10.83 -14.74
N ASN A 509 -16.91 10.65 -14.61
CA ASN A 509 -16.18 9.38 -14.61
C ASN A 509 -16.80 8.33 -15.59
N PRO A 510 -16.71 8.56 -16.92
CA PRO A 510 -17.33 7.71 -17.93
C PRO A 510 -17.09 6.20 -17.78
N VAL A 511 -15.94 5.78 -17.25
CA VAL A 511 -15.64 4.35 -17.08
C VAL A 511 -16.41 3.76 -15.88
N GLU A 512 -16.48 4.47 -14.75
CA GLU A 512 -17.30 4.04 -13.60
C GLU A 512 -18.82 4.19 -13.84
N ASN A 513 -19.21 5.07 -14.77
CA ASN A 513 -20.59 5.47 -15.01
C ASN A 513 -20.94 5.38 -16.50
N PRO A 514 -20.91 4.18 -17.10
CA PRO A 514 -21.10 4.06 -18.54
C PRO A 514 -22.51 4.43 -18.99
N TYR A 515 -22.63 4.77 -20.28
CA TYR A 515 -23.89 4.79 -21.01
C TYR A 515 -24.25 3.36 -21.46
N LEU A 516 -25.45 2.92 -21.09
CA LEU A 516 -26.00 1.62 -21.45
C LEU A 516 -26.93 1.74 -22.66
N THR A 517 -26.52 1.20 -23.80
CA THR A 517 -27.29 1.23 -25.04
C THR A 517 -27.71 -0.17 -25.47
N THR A 518 -28.72 -0.25 -26.34
CA THR A 518 -29.06 -1.46 -27.11
C THR A 518 -27.90 -2.04 -27.92
N GLY A 519 -26.87 -1.23 -28.24
CA GLY A 519 -25.64 -1.66 -28.91
C GLY A 519 -24.51 -2.12 -27.97
N GLY A 520 -24.68 -1.99 -26.65
CA GLY A 520 -23.68 -2.31 -25.63
C GLY A 520 -23.33 -1.14 -24.70
N VAL A 521 -22.22 -1.30 -23.98
CA VAL A 521 -21.75 -0.38 -22.93
C VAL A 521 -20.71 0.59 -23.49
N LEU A 522 -20.90 1.89 -23.27
CA LEU A 522 -20.00 2.95 -23.72
C LEU A 522 -19.48 3.76 -22.52
N PRO A 523 -18.16 3.90 -22.31
CA PRO A 523 -17.07 3.24 -23.03
C PRO A 523 -17.02 1.73 -22.71
N PRO A 524 -16.46 0.87 -23.59
CA PRO A 524 -16.38 -0.58 -23.35
C PRO A 524 -15.67 -0.99 -22.06
N ALA A 525 -14.72 -0.19 -21.57
CA ALA A 525 -14.04 -0.40 -20.29
C ALA A 525 -15.00 -0.31 -19.08
N GLY A 526 -16.14 0.38 -19.22
CA GLY A 526 -17.17 0.51 -18.21
C GLY A 526 -18.08 -0.71 -18.06
N ALA A 527 -17.93 -1.75 -18.89
CA ALA A 527 -18.75 -2.97 -18.82
C ALA A 527 -18.76 -3.62 -17.43
N ARG A 528 -17.67 -3.52 -16.66
CA ARG A 528 -17.58 -4.01 -15.27
C ARG A 528 -18.43 -3.25 -14.24
N PHE A 529 -18.99 -2.10 -14.61
CA PHE A 529 -19.83 -1.23 -13.76
C PHE A 529 -21.29 -1.13 -14.25
N ALA A 530 -21.64 -1.84 -15.32
CA ALA A 530 -22.96 -1.77 -15.95
C ALA A 530 -24.07 -2.36 -15.06
N ASP A 531 -23.80 -3.52 -14.45
CA ASP A 531 -24.77 -4.31 -13.65
C ASP A 531 -24.71 -4.01 -12.14
N LEU A 532 -24.11 -2.88 -11.74
CA LEU A 532 -24.04 -2.49 -10.32
C LEU A 532 -25.39 -1.96 -9.82
N ASP A 533 -25.69 -2.27 -8.55
CA ASP A 533 -26.79 -1.63 -7.83
C ASP A 533 -26.51 -0.12 -7.68
N ARG A 534 -27.50 0.68 -8.09
CA ARG A 534 -27.49 2.15 -8.05
C ARG A 534 -28.75 2.71 -7.40
N THR A 535 -29.44 1.91 -6.58
CA THR A 535 -30.55 2.38 -5.73
C THR A 535 -30.06 3.29 -4.60
N SER A 536 -30.98 3.97 -3.90
CA SER A 536 -30.63 4.96 -2.87
C SER A 536 -29.88 4.38 -1.67
N ASP A 537 -30.10 3.10 -1.35
CA ASP A 537 -29.42 2.39 -0.26
C ASP A 537 -28.16 1.64 -0.73
N ALA A 538 -27.82 1.69 -2.03
CA ALA A 538 -26.65 1.02 -2.58
C ALA A 538 -25.35 1.60 -2.03
N GLN A 539 -24.32 0.76 -1.93
CA GLN A 539 -22.96 1.16 -1.55
C GLN A 539 -21.98 0.71 -2.65
N PRO A 540 -22.03 1.33 -3.85
CA PRO A 540 -21.17 0.96 -4.96
C PRO A 540 -19.71 1.40 -4.72
N PRO A 541 -18.75 0.92 -5.53
CA PRO A 541 -17.36 1.38 -5.49
C PRO A 541 -17.24 2.91 -5.64
N ALA A 542 -16.14 3.46 -5.14
CA ALA A 542 -15.89 4.90 -5.17
C ALA A 542 -15.97 5.49 -6.60
N GLY A 543 -16.60 6.65 -6.75
CA GLY A 543 -16.76 7.35 -8.04
C GLY A 543 -17.88 6.82 -8.94
N VAL A 544 -18.63 5.82 -8.48
CA VAL A 544 -19.83 5.28 -9.13
C VAL A 544 -21.08 6.05 -8.64
N VAL A 545 -21.78 6.71 -9.56
CA VAL A 545 -23.01 7.47 -9.29
C VAL A 545 -24.19 6.53 -9.01
N HIS A 546 -24.89 6.76 -7.91
CA HIS A 546 -26.15 6.09 -7.58
C HIS A 546 -27.27 7.10 -7.25
N ALA A 547 -28.51 6.61 -7.13
CA ALA A 547 -29.63 7.43 -6.68
C ALA A 547 -29.33 8.05 -5.30
N ASP A 548 -29.69 9.31 -5.10
CA ASP A 548 -29.41 10.12 -3.90
C ASP A 548 -27.91 10.32 -3.54
N ASP A 549 -26.97 9.94 -4.41
CA ASP A 549 -25.56 10.30 -4.29
C ASP A 549 -25.40 11.84 -4.21
N VAL A 550 -24.36 12.32 -3.53
CA VAL A 550 -24.05 13.75 -3.36
C VAL A 550 -23.90 14.46 -4.72
N VAL A 551 -23.43 13.75 -5.76
CA VAL A 551 -23.35 14.29 -7.12
C VAL A 551 -24.73 14.51 -7.75
N VAL A 552 -25.65 13.55 -7.63
CA VAL A 552 -27.03 13.70 -8.12
C VAL A 552 -27.72 14.86 -7.40
N ARG A 553 -27.60 14.93 -6.07
CA ARG A 553 -28.18 16.03 -5.28
C ARG A 553 -27.56 17.39 -5.60
N ALA A 554 -26.23 17.48 -5.75
CA ALA A 554 -25.56 18.73 -6.09
C ALA A 554 -26.00 19.28 -7.46
N PHE A 555 -26.13 18.42 -8.47
CA PHE A 555 -26.67 18.80 -9.77
C PHE A 555 -28.16 19.17 -9.70
N ALA A 556 -28.98 18.39 -9.00
CA ALA A 556 -30.42 18.66 -8.83
C ALA A 556 -30.69 20.00 -8.14
N GLU A 557 -29.88 20.42 -7.17
CA GLU A 557 -30.04 21.70 -6.47
C GLU A 557 -29.76 22.93 -7.36
N VAL A 558 -28.92 22.79 -8.39
CA VAL A 558 -28.78 23.80 -9.45
C VAL A 558 -29.77 23.57 -10.60
N GLY A 559 -30.68 22.61 -10.47
CA GLY A 559 -31.75 22.24 -11.41
C GLY A 559 -31.25 21.51 -12.67
N TRP A 560 -30.21 20.69 -12.54
CA TRP A 560 -29.78 19.76 -13.58
C TRP A 560 -30.36 18.37 -13.28
N GLU A 561 -30.56 17.58 -14.33
CA GLU A 561 -31.10 16.22 -14.26
C GLU A 561 -30.01 15.18 -14.56
N TRP A 562 -30.21 13.95 -14.09
CA TRP A 562 -29.26 12.83 -14.24
C TRP A 562 -29.78 11.79 -15.24
N GLY A 563 -28.95 11.40 -16.21
CA GLY A 563 -29.28 10.42 -17.25
C GLY A 563 -29.42 8.97 -16.77
N GLY A 564 -29.03 8.67 -15.53
CA GLY A 564 -29.21 7.34 -14.94
C GLY A 564 -30.66 6.89 -14.77
N THR A 565 -31.64 7.79 -14.94
CA THR A 565 -33.09 7.47 -14.92
C THR A 565 -33.71 7.31 -16.32
N PHE A 566 -32.92 7.35 -17.38
CA PHE A 566 -33.39 7.15 -18.76
C PHE A 566 -33.69 5.67 -19.06
N SER A 567 -34.43 5.41 -20.15
CA SER A 567 -34.72 4.04 -20.62
C SER A 567 -33.50 3.29 -21.16
N GLU A 568 -32.53 4.04 -21.69
CA GLU A 568 -31.15 3.63 -21.91
C GLU A 568 -30.32 4.44 -20.90
N PRO A 569 -29.98 3.90 -19.71
CA PRO A 569 -29.37 4.68 -18.64
C PRO A 569 -28.00 5.26 -19.03
N ASP A 570 -27.87 6.58 -18.95
CA ASP A 570 -26.61 7.30 -19.17
C ASP A 570 -26.04 7.76 -17.82
N TYR A 571 -25.35 6.87 -17.12
CA TYR A 571 -24.98 7.08 -15.71
C TYR A 571 -23.96 8.21 -15.51
N GLN A 572 -23.13 8.51 -16.52
CA GLN A 572 -22.18 9.63 -16.49
C GLN A 572 -22.88 10.98 -16.66
N HIS A 573 -24.06 11.01 -17.29
CA HIS A 573 -24.58 12.22 -17.93
C HIS A 573 -25.42 13.07 -16.98
N PHE A 574 -25.04 14.33 -16.83
CA PHE A 574 -25.83 15.36 -16.14
C PHE A 574 -26.10 16.50 -17.11
N TYR A 575 -27.36 16.95 -17.19
CA TYR A 575 -27.75 17.97 -18.15
C TYR A 575 -28.73 19.01 -17.60
N ARG A 576 -28.72 20.19 -18.20
CA ARG A 576 -29.66 21.28 -17.94
C ARG A 576 -30.68 21.39 -19.08
N PRO A 577 -31.98 21.09 -18.83
CA PRO A 577 -33.07 21.35 -19.76
C PRO A 577 -33.13 22.79 -20.33
#